data_AF-A0AAW7FCY2-F1
#
_entry.id   AF-A0AAW7FCY2-F1
#
_cell.length_a   1.000
_cell.length_b   1.000
_cell.length_c   1.000
_cell.angle_alpha   90.00
_cell.angle_beta   90.00
_cell.angle_gamma   90.00
#
_symmetry.space_group_name_H-M   'P 1'
#
loop_
_entity.id
_entity.type
_entity.pdbx_description
1 polymer ?
#
loop_
_entity_poly.entity_id
_entity_poly.type
_entity_poly.pdbx_seq_one_letter_code
_entity_poly.pdbx_strand_id
1 'polypeptide(L)' 'MNAFPCYSNNSSMPVWLTIDEAVGVINRRTGANIMVSEVWRYALYGHLKLSVYFQSPVKLKKFV' A
#
# COMPACT_ATOMS: atom_id res chain seq x y z
N MET A 1 15.48 12.91 -11.68
CA MET A 1 14.88 11.65 -11.21
C MET A 1 14.78 11.71 -9.70
N ASN A 2 13.58 11.94 -9.16
CA ASN A 2 13.40 12.01 -7.71
C ASN A 2 13.00 10.61 -7.23
N ALA A 3 13.80 10.00 -6.35
CA ALA A 3 13.37 8.82 -5.61
C ALA A 3 12.24 9.26 -4.67
N PHE A 4 11.14 8.49 -4.63
CA PHE A 4 10.13 8.73 -3.59
C PHE A 4 10.80 8.44 -2.25
N PRO A 5 10.84 9.43 -1.34
CA PRO A 5 11.46 9.26 -0.04
C PRO A 5 10.64 8.28 0.80
N CYS A 6 10.96 6.99 0.74
CA CYS A 6 10.37 5.97 1.61
C CYS A 6 11.00 6.05 3.02
N TYR A 7 10.96 7.21 3.67
CA TYR A 7 11.49 7.39 5.03
C TYR A 7 10.40 7.89 5.96
N SER A 8 10.22 7.16 7.06
CA SER A 8 9.46 7.58 8.22
C SER A 8 10.44 8.23 9.19
N ASN A 9 10.18 9.46 9.64
CA ASN A 9 10.94 10.10 10.71
C ASN A 9 10.67 9.48 12.09
N ASN A 10 9.80 8.48 12.17
CA ASN A 10 9.38 7.83 13.39
C ASN A 10 9.82 6.36 13.36
N SER A 11 10.76 5.98 14.23
CA SER A 11 11.35 4.63 14.24
C SER A 11 10.34 3.51 14.53
N SER A 12 9.15 3.85 15.05
CA SER A 12 8.09 2.91 15.42
C SER A 12 7.03 2.68 14.32
N MET A 13 6.95 3.54 13.30
CA MET A 13 5.94 3.43 12.24
C MET A 13 6.61 2.98 10.93
N PRO A 14 6.25 1.80 10.39
CA PRO A 14 6.74 1.41 9.07
C PRO A 14 6.28 2.42 8.03
N VAL A 15 7.06 2.60 6.96
CA VAL A 15 6.67 3.50 5.87
C VAL A 15 5.45 2.93 5.18
N TRP A 16 4.32 3.59 5.37
CA TRP A 16 3.09 3.28 4.66
C TRP A 16 3.21 3.83 3.25
N LEU A 17 2.92 2.98 2.28
CA LEU A 17 2.83 3.37 0.87
C LEU A 17 1.37 3.38 0.48
N THR A 18 0.98 4.40 -0.27
CA THR A 18 -0.24 4.35 -1.07
C THR A 18 -0.13 3.25 -2.13
N ILE A 19 -1.26 2.82 -2.68
CA ILE A 19 -1.27 1.78 -3.71
C ILE A 19 -0.49 2.22 -4.95
N ASP A 20 -0.60 3.50 -5.34
CA ASP A 20 0.15 4.07 -6.47
C ASP A 20 1.66 4.06 -6.22
N GLU A 21 2.11 4.43 -5.01
CA GLU A 21 3.52 4.36 -4.64
C GLU A 21 4.03 2.92 -4.64
N ALA A 22 3.24 1.97 -4.14
CA ALA A 22 3.59 0.56 -4.16
C ALA A 22 3.77 0.04 -5.59
N VAL A 23 2.86 0.38 -6.51
CA VAL A 23 3.00 0.08 -7.95
C VAL A 23 4.28 0.67 -8.52
N GLY A 24 4.55 1.95 -8.24
CA GLY A 24 5.77 2.61 -8.69
C GLY A 24 7.05 1.93 -8.20
N VAL A 25 7.07 1.50 -6.93
CA VAL A 25 8.20 0.77 -6.34
C VAL A 25 8.36 -0.62 -6.98
N ILE A 26 7.26 -1.36 -7.16
CA ILE A 26 7.29 -2.71 -7.77
C ILE A 26 7.82 -2.62 -9.20
N ASN A 27 7.28 -1.72 -10.02
CA ASN A 27 7.69 -1.54 -11.41
C ASN A 27 9.16 -1.13 -11.51
N ARG A 28 9.62 -0.21 -10.65
CA ARG A 28 11.03 0.20 -10.62
C ARG A 28 11.98 -0.93 -10.21
N ARG A 29 11.59 -1.76 -9.24
CA ARG A 29 12.47 -2.83 -8.71
C ARG A 29 12.52 -4.07 -9.59
N THR A 30 11.41 -4.41 -10.23
CA THR A 30 11.28 -5.64 -11.02
C THR A 30 11.46 -5.41 -12.52
N GLY A 31 11.39 -4.15 -12.99
CA GLY A 31 11.31 -3.84 -14.42
C GLY A 31 9.96 -4.22 -15.04
N ALA A 32 8.98 -4.65 -14.24
CA ALA A 32 7.64 -4.92 -14.70
C ALA A 32 6.85 -3.62 -14.94
N ASN A 33 5.68 -3.75 -15.58
CA ASN A 33 4.72 -2.67 -15.74
C ASN A 33 3.35 -3.13 -15.25
N ILE A 34 3.22 -3.32 -13.94
CA ILE A 34 1.96 -3.66 -13.32
C ILE A 34 1.09 -2.41 -13.14
N MET A 35 -0.22 -2.61 -13.19
CA MET A 35 -1.22 -1.57 -12.92
C MET A 35 -1.75 -1.65 -11.50
N VAL A 36 -2.28 -0.53 -10.99
CA VAL A 36 -3.00 -0.45 -9.70
C VAL A 36 -4.13 -1.48 -9.61
N SER A 37 -4.86 -1.70 -10.71
CA SER A 37 -5.93 -2.70 -10.80
C SER A 37 -5.43 -4.12 -10.51
N GLU A 38 -4.17 -4.44 -10.82
CA GLU A 38 -3.59 -5.76 -10.57
C GLU A 38 -3.26 -5.96 -9.09
N VAL A 39 -2.80 -4.90 -8.41
CA VAL A 39 -2.61 -4.91 -6.95
C VAL A 39 -3.94 -5.15 -6.24
N TRP A 40 -5.00 -4.44 -6.67
CA TRP A 40 -6.36 -4.67 -6.16
C TRP A 40 -6.85 -6.08 -6.44
N ARG A 41 -6.67 -6.60 -7.66
CA ARG A 41 -7.05 -7.97 -8.03
C ARG A 41 -6.35 -9.00 -7.14
N TYR A 42 -5.04 -8.85 -6.93
CA TYR A 42 -4.27 -9.73 -6.03
C TYR A 42 -4.78 -9.67 -4.58
N ALA A 43 -5.14 -8.48 -4.11
CA ALA A 43 -5.69 -8.32 -2.77
C ALA A 43 -7.08 -8.97 -2.62
N LEU A 44 -7.96 -8.77 -3.62
CA LEU A 44 -9.30 -9.37 -3.65
C LEU A 44 -9.27 -10.88 -3.76
N TYR A 45 -8.26 -11.44 -4.44
CA TYR A 45 -8.03 -12.89 -4.51
C TYR A 45 -7.37 -13.45 -3.23
N GLY A 46 -7.06 -12.60 -2.25
CA GLY A 46 -6.46 -13.03 -0.99
C GLY A 46 -4.95 -13.31 -1.06
N HIS A 47 -4.30 -12.97 -2.18
CA HIS A 47 -2.85 -13.12 -2.34
C HIS A 47 -2.05 -11.96 -1.73
N LEU A 48 -2.70 -10.82 -1.47
CA LEU A 48 -2.08 -9.64 -0.88
C LEU A 48 -2.96 -9.09 0.25
N LYS A 49 -2.38 -8.89 1.44
CA LYS A 49 -3.06 -8.21 2.55
C LYS A 49 -2.83 -6.71 2.46
N LEU A 50 -3.91 -5.95 2.32
CA LEU A 50 -3.87 -4.49 2.43
C LEU A 50 -4.30 -4.09 3.84
N SER A 51 -3.62 -3.10 4.39
CA SER A 51 -3.95 -2.52 5.68
C SER A 51 -4.51 -1.12 5.46
N VAL A 52 -5.55 -0.74 6.22
CA VAL A 52 -6.12 0.60 6.18
C VAL A 52 -5.72 1.33 7.46
N TYR A 53 -5.10 2.50 7.30
CA TYR A 53 -4.75 3.35 8.42
C TYR A 53 -5.86 4.37 8.69
N PHE A 54 -6.25 4.51 9.96
CA PHE A 54 -7.21 5.50 10.41
C PHE A 54 -6.50 6.54 11.29
N GLN A 55 -6.61 7.82 10.95
CA GLN A 55 -5.99 8.91 11.71
C GLN A 55 -6.64 9.14 13.10
N SER A 56 -7.79 8.53 13.35
CA SER A 56 -8.49 8.55 14.63
C SER A 56 -9.10 7.18 14.93
N PRO A 57 -9.42 6.87 16.20
CA PRO A 57 -10.07 5.62 16.56
C PRO A 57 -11.39 5.42 15.82
N VAL A 58 -11.57 4.26 15.18
CA VAL A 58 -12.80 3.92 14.45
C VAL A 58 -13.63 2.88 15.18
N LYS A 59 -14.96 3.05 15.13
CA LYS A 59 -15.94 2.05 15.57
C LYS A 59 -16.46 1.31 14.34
N LEU A 60 -16.11 0.03 14.22
CA LEU A 60 -16.62 -0.82 13.14
C LEU A 60 -17.97 -1.42 13.56
N LYS A 61 -19.01 -1.21 12.75
CA LYS A 61 -20.30 -1.89 12.89
C LYS A 61 -20.39 -2.98 11.83
N LYS A 62 -20.56 -4.23 12.26
CA LYS A 62 -20.88 -5.31 11.33
C LYS A 62 -22.31 -5.11 10.85
N PHE A 63 -22.51 -5.02 9.55
CA PHE A 63 -23.81 -5.24 8.95
C PHE A 63 -23.93 -6.74 8.67
N VAL A 64 -24.94 -7.37 9.26
CA VAL A 64 -25.40 -8.73 8.96
C VAL A 64 -26.77 -8.59 8.33
#